data_AF-A0A957AAT4-F1
#
_entry.id   AF-A0A957AAT4-F1
#
_cell.length_a   1.000
_cell.length_b   1.000
_cell.length_c   1.000
_cell.angle_alpha   90.00
_cell.angle_beta   90.00
_cell.angle_gamma   90.00
#
_symmetry.space_group_name_H-M   'P 1'
#
loop_
_entity.id
_entity.type
_entity.pdbx_description
1 polymer ?
#
loop_
_entity_poly.entity_id
_entity_poly.type
_entity_poly.pdbx_seq_one_letter_code
_entity_poly.pdbx_strand_id
1 'polypeptide(L)'
;MTLEDWERFGSAVIEAEALERRIVDGPPRDFAGLVIEDDEVDRLLASLPGLAAPSEAPPPRADVAARLADLRSRFHASLAADSAFARLTRSARLRPPDAEVFAVLAAIERSPSRQRLLAFAQDDVSATRPWLGTLARLFPGEPGGIVALAEDAPLRRAEFITVVGDGAWATRPVALAPRVTWALAGDASMDPGVPHGTHLREAAEHHGAREEPTLLLVSGGDRTSREEEARRALPGPFLAAPVPTDDDGWRALVREASARDAVVMFEIDEPRLTSTATFWLERAAHLTFVLSS
;
A
#
# COMPACT_ATOMS: atom_id res chain seq x y z
N MET A 1 10.32 10.68 -17.44
CA MET A 1 8.99 10.51 -16.83
C MET A 1 8.94 11.41 -15.61
N THR A 2 7.99 12.34 -15.54
CA THR A 2 7.85 13.22 -14.36
C THR A 2 7.33 12.41 -13.18
N LEU A 3 8.01 12.50 -12.04
CA LEU A 3 7.59 11.78 -10.84
C LEU A 3 6.33 12.40 -10.26
N GLU A 4 5.41 11.54 -9.83
CA GLU A 4 4.18 11.91 -9.15
C GLU A 4 4.46 12.43 -7.73
N ASP A 5 3.53 13.18 -7.14
CA ASP A 5 3.73 13.84 -5.85
C ASP A 5 3.96 12.83 -4.70
N TRP A 6 3.29 11.68 -4.73
CA TRP A 6 3.51 10.61 -3.74
C TRP A 6 4.91 10.00 -3.84
N GLU A 7 5.47 9.85 -5.05
CA GLU A 7 6.83 9.33 -5.24
C GLU A 7 7.86 10.33 -4.70
N ARG A 8 7.64 11.64 -4.92
CA ARG A 8 8.51 12.70 -4.40
C ARG A 8 8.46 12.76 -2.88
N PHE A 9 7.26 12.74 -2.31
CA PHE A 9 7.06 12.69 -0.85
C PHE A 9 7.73 11.46 -0.24
N GLY A 10 7.45 10.27 -0.77
CA GLY A 10 8.04 9.03 -0.27
C GLY A 10 9.58 9.03 -0.37
N SER A 11 10.15 9.59 -1.44
CA SER A 11 11.60 9.76 -1.56
C SER A 11 12.15 10.69 -0.48
N ALA A 12 11.53 11.86 -0.29
CA ALA A 12 11.99 12.87 0.65
C ALA A 12 11.97 12.40 2.10
N VAL A 13 10.99 11.56 2.50
CA VAL A 13 10.95 10.96 3.84
C VAL A 13 12.19 10.08 4.09
N ILE A 14 12.57 9.25 3.11
CA ILE A 14 13.73 8.35 3.23
C ILE A 14 15.03 9.14 3.21
N GLU A 15 15.11 10.15 2.35
CA GLU A 15 16.26 11.07 2.30
C GLU A 15 16.45 11.82 3.63
N ALA A 16 15.36 12.27 4.26
CA ALA A 16 15.43 12.92 5.57
C ALA A 16 15.97 11.99 6.66
N GLU A 17 15.52 10.73 6.71
CA GLU A 17 16.03 9.75 7.68
C GLU A 17 17.52 9.42 7.47
N ALA A 18 17.94 9.25 6.22
CA ALA A 18 19.35 9.01 5.92
C ALA A 18 20.24 10.21 6.32
N LEU A 19 19.77 11.44 6.09
CA LEU A 19 20.44 12.66 6.56
C LEU A 19 20.53 12.71 8.08
N GLU A 20 19.45 12.36 8.79
CA GLU A 20 19.45 12.29 10.26
C GLU A 20 20.44 11.24 10.79
N ARG A 21 20.49 10.06 10.18
CA ARG A 21 21.46 9.00 10.53
C ARG A 21 22.90 9.50 10.41
N ARG A 22 23.21 10.17 9.29
CA ARG A 22 24.54 10.76 9.05
C ARG A 22 24.94 11.79 10.10
N ILE A 23 23.99 12.61 10.57
CA ILE A 23 24.25 13.60 11.64
C ILE A 23 24.58 12.90 12.98
N VAL A 24 24.00 11.72 13.23
CA VAL A 24 24.12 11.02 14.52
C VAL A 24 25.37 10.12 14.61
N ASP A 25 25.76 9.42 13.55
CA ASP A 25 26.80 8.37 13.65
C ASP A 25 28.25 8.82 13.55
N GLY A 26 28.52 10.01 13.01
CA GLY A 26 29.89 10.42 12.71
C GLY A 26 30.51 9.62 11.55
N PRO A 27 31.83 9.74 11.31
CA PRO A 27 32.46 9.25 10.07
C PRO A 27 32.42 7.72 9.94
N PRO A 28 32.40 7.19 8.70
CA PRO A 28 32.19 5.78 8.41
C PRO A 28 33.26 4.87 9.00
N ARG A 29 32.84 3.63 9.33
CA ARG A 29 33.74 2.57 9.80
C ARG A 29 34.23 1.76 8.60
N ASP A 30 35.55 1.61 8.49
CA ASP A 30 36.24 0.95 7.37
C ASP A 30 35.95 -0.57 7.34
N PHE A 31 34.84 -0.96 6.70
CA PHE A 31 34.45 -2.35 6.47
C PHE A 31 33.98 -2.55 5.02
N ALA A 32 34.93 -2.79 4.13
CA ALA A 32 34.66 -3.00 2.70
C ALA A 32 33.57 -4.07 2.44
N GLY A 33 32.50 -3.66 1.75
CA GLY A 33 31.40 -4.54 1.32
C GLY A 33 30.35 -4.86 2.39
N LEU A 34 30.51 -4.35 3.61
CA LEU A 34 29.53 -4.47 4.71
C LEU A 34 28.90 -3.13 5.09
N VAL A 35 29.37 -2.04 4.48
CA VAL A 35 28.95 -0.66 4.76
C VAL A 35 28.62 0.03 3.45
N ILE A 36 27.58 0.86 3.45
CA ILE A 36 27.32 1.82 2.38
C ILE A 36 28.08 3.10 2.75
N GLU A 37 29.11 3.41 1.97
CA GLU A 37 30.02 4.54 2.22
C GLU A 37 29.32 5.89 2.01
N ASP A 38 29.78 6.93 2.71
CA ASP A 38 29.24 8.30 2.62
C ASP A 38 29.24 8.83 1.17
N ASP A 39 30.27 8.54 0.37
CA ASP A 39 30.33 8.92 -1.05
C ASP A 39 29.27 8.22 -1.91
N GLU A 40 28.84 7.02 -1.54
CA GLU A 40 27.71 6.35 -2.19
C GLU A 40 26.38 6.99 -1.76
N VAL A 41 26.22 7.28 -0.48
CA VAL A 41 25.05 8.02 0.03
C VAL A 41 24.91 9.38 -0.65
N ASP A 42 26.00 10.13 -0.81
CA ASP A 42 25.99 11.43 -1.47
C ASP A 42 25.58 11.33 -2.94
N ARG A 43 26.06 10.31 -3.66
CA ARG A 43 25.62 10.03 -5.03
C ARG A 43 24.14 9.64 -5.09
N LEU A 44 23.65 8.84 -4.14
CA LEU A 44 22.25 8.45 -4.06
C LEU A 44 21.36 9.66 -3.80
N LEU A 45 21.67 10.46 -2.76
CA LEU A 45 20.94 11.67 -2.41
C LEU A 45 20.91 12.70 -3.56
N ALA A 46 22.03 12.88 -4.26
CA ALA A 46 22.11 13.76 -5.42
C ALA A 46 21.25 13.27 -6.61
N SER A 47 21.04 11.96 -6.73
CA SER A 47 20.23 11.37 -7.80
C SER A 47 18.73 11.39 -7.52
N LEU A 48 18.33 11.54 -6.24
CA LEU A 48 16.95 11.43 -5.82
C LEU A 48 16.22 12.78 -5.89
N PRO A 49 14.91 12.76 -6.14
CA PRO A 49 14.14 13.94 -6.52
C PRO A 49 13.42 14.58 -5.32
N GLY A 50 13.62 14.07 -4.10
CA GLY A 50 12.87 14.47 -2.91
C GLY A 50 13.28 15.84 -2.40
N LEU A 51 14.46 15.94 -1.81
CA LEU A 51 14.94 17.12 -1.09
C LEU A 51 15.90 18.01 -1.89
N ALA A 52 16.19 17.69 -3.16
CA ALA A 52 17.34 18.16 -3.92
C ALA A 52 17.75 19.64 -3.76
N ALA A 53 18.96 19.84 -3.22
CA ALA A 53 20.09 20.47 -3.93
C ALA A 53 21.40 19.89 -3.36
N PRO A 54 22.42 19.59 -4.18
CA PRO A 54 23.74 19.22 -3.68
C PRO A 54 24.37 20.42 -2.95
N SER A 55 24.74 20.21 -1.70
CA SER A 55 25.47 21.17 -0.87
C SER A 55 26.61 20.41 -0.19
N GLU A 56 27.81 20.99 -0.15
CA GLU A 56 28.97 20.42 0.55
C GLU A 56 28.73 20.22 2.05
N ALA A 57 27.74 20.93 2.61
CA ALA A 57 27.28 20.76 3.98
C ALA A 57 25.84 20.23 4.03
N PRO A 58 25.51 19.29 4.94
CA PRO A 58 24.14 18.85 5.14
C PRO A 58 23.26 20.06 5.52
N PRO A 59 22.05 20.18 4.95
CA PRO A 59 21.16 21.29 5.25
C PRO A 59 20.77 21.27 6.74
N PRO A 60 20.50 22.44 7.35
CA PRO A 60 19.94 22.50 8.69
C PRO A 60 18.66 21.65 8.82
N ARG A 61 18.49 20.96 9.95
CA ARG A 61 17.29 20.13 10.24
C ARG A 61 15.97 20.88 10.01
N ALA A 62 15.93 22.17 10.34
CA ALA A 62 14.76 23.01 10.16
C ALA A 62 14.36 23.16 8.68
N ASP A 63 15.33 23.25 7.77
CA ASP A 63 15.08 23.37 6.33
C ASP A 63 14.54 22.06 5.75
N VAL A 64 15.07 20.91 6.22
CA VAL A 64 14.57 19.58 5.84
C VAL A 64 13.11 19.41 6.30
N ALA A 65 12.80 19.77 7.54
CA ALA A 65 11.45 19.68 8.08
C ALA A 65 10.45 20.57 7.31
N ALA A 66 10.85 21.80 6.95
CA ALA A 66 10.01 22.70 6.17
C ALA A 66 9.74 22.17 4.75
N ARG A 67 10.76 21.64 4.06
CA ARG A 67 10.62 21.02 2.74
C ARG A 67 9.72 19.78 2.79
N LEU A 68 9.88 18.94 3.82
CA LEU A 68 9.05 17.77 4.00
C LEU A 68 7.58 18.13 4.25
N ALA A 69 7.32 19.19 5.04
CA ALA A 69 5.97 19.68 5.27
C ALA A 69 5.30 20.19 3.98
N ASP A 70 6.03 20.92 3.13
CA ASP A 70 5.54 21.36 1.82
C ASP A 70 5.23 20.17 0.90
N LEU A 71 6.14 19.20 0.80
CA LEU A 71 5.93 17.97 0.02
C LEU A 71 4.72 17.16 0.53
N ARG A 72 4.56 17.04 1.85
CA ARG A 72 3.38 16.41 2.47
C ARG A 72 2.09 17.13 2.07
N SER A 73 2.09 18.45 2.11
CA SER A 73 0.91 19.24 1.70
C SER A 73 0.55 19.01 0.22
N ARG A 74 1.55 19.00 -0.67
CA ARG A 74 1.35 18.70 -2.11
C ARG A 74 0.85 17.28 -2.33
N PHE A 75 1.45 16.32 -1.65
CA PHE A 75 1.02 14.92 -1.67
C PHE A 75 -0.45 14.78 -1.25
N HIS A 76 -0.85 15.38 -0.12
CA HIS A 76 -2.24 15.33 0.32
C HIS A 76 -3.22 15.96 -0.67
N ALA A 77 -2.87 17.09 -1.27
CA ALA A 77 -3.69 17.70 -2.33
C ALA A 77 -3.82 16.77 -3.56
N SER A 78 -2.75 16.04 -3.90
CA SER A 78 -2.75 15.10 -5.04
C SER A 78 -3.69 13.90 -4.86
N LEU A 79 -4.09 13.56 -3.63
CA LEU A 79 -5.03 12.46 -3.34
C LEU A 79 -6.45 12.71 -3.89
N ALA A 80 -6.79 13.97 -4.19
CA ALA A 80 -8.04 14.33 -4.85
C ALA A 80 -8.02 14.09 -6.38
N ALA A 81 -6.83 13.87 -6.96
CA ALA A 81 -6.69 13.61 -8.39
C ALA A 81 -7.09 12.16 -8.76
N ASP A 82 -7.14 11.86 -10.06
CA ASP A 82 -7.42 10.52 -10.57
C ASP A 82 -6.15 9.77 -11.01
N SER A 83 -5.14 9.75 -10.13
CA SER A 83 -3.95 8.91 -10.32
C SER A 83 -4.20 7.48 -9.82
N ALA A 84 -3.36 6.53 -10.26
CA ALA A 84 -3.41 5.15 -9.76
C ALA A 84 -3.26 5.10 -8.24
N PHE A 85 -2.32 5.87 -7.69
CA PHE A 85 -2.11 5.96 -6.24
C PHE A 85 -3.35 6.50 -5.51
N ALA A 86 -3.97 7.55 -6.04
CA ALA A 86 -5.15 8.15 -5.44
C ALA A 86 -6.37 7.21 -5.49
N ARG A 87 -6.54 6.44 -6.57
CA ARG A 87 -7.58 5.39 -6.65
C ARG A 87 -7.38 4.30 -5.61
N LEU A 88 -6.17 3.77 -5.46
CA LEU A 88 -5.84 2.76 -4.45
C LEU A 88 -6.06 3.28 -3.03
N THR A 89 -5.71 4.54 -2.79
CA THR A 89 -5.93 5.20 -1.49
C THR A 89 -7.42 5.28 -1.16
N ARG A 90 -8.25 5.68 -2.12
CA ARG A 90 -9.71 5.78 -1.94
C ARG A 90 -10.36 4.40 -1.76
N SER A 91 -10.01 3.43 -2.58
CA SER A 91 -10.62 2.10 -2.57
C SER A 91 -10.29 1.31 -1.29
N ALA A 92 -9.07 1.45 -0.76
CA ALA A 92 -8.69 0.91 0.54
C ALA A 92 -9.14 1.76 1.73
N ARG A 93 -9.85 2.88 1.49
CA ARG A 93 -10.30 3.84 2.51
C ARG A 93 -9.17 4.31 3.43
N LEU A 94 -8.01 4.57 2.84
CA LEU A 94 -6.84 5.06 3.56
C LEU A 94 -7.07 6.51 4.01
N ARG A 95 -6.78 6.79 5.28
CA ARG A 95 -6.74 8.16 5.80
C ARG A 95 -5.38 8.79 5.45
N PRO A 96 -5.19 10.12 5.59
CA PRO A 96 -3.93 10.75 5.24
C PRO A 96 -2.68 10.09 5.87
N PRO A 97 -2.66 9.72 7.17
CA PRO A 97 -1.51 9.02 7.75
C PRO A 97 -1.24 7.64 7.12
N ASP A 98 -2.31 6.90 6.78
CA ASP A 98 -2.20 5.60 6.12
C ASP A 98 -1.63 5.77 4.69
N ALA A 99 -2.04 6.84 3.99
CA ALA A 99 -1.56 7.18 2.65
C ALA A 99 -0.10 7.62 2.64
N GLU A 100 0.37 8.35 3.67
CA GLU A 100 1.78 8.72 3.82
C GLU A 100 2.68 7.47 3.95
N VAL A 101 2.28 6.53 4.81
CA VAL A 101 3.00 5.25 4.96
C VAL A 101 3.00 4.47 3.65
N PHE A 102 1.85 4.40 2.98
CA PHE A 102 1.75 3.73 1.68
C PHE A 102 2.67 4.35 0.62
N ALA A 103 2.77 5.68 0.57
CA ALA A 103 3.62 6.39 -0.37
C ALA A 103 5.11 6.06 -0.15
N VAL A 104 5.56 5.97 1.10
CA VAL A 104 6.94 5.56 1.43
C VAL A 104 7.19 4.11 1.00
N LEU A 105 6.31 3.18 1.35
CA LEU A 105 6.45 1.77 0.97
C LEU A 105 6.51 1.60 -0.56
N ALA A 106 5.61 2.25 -1.28
CA ALA A 106 5.57 2.22 -2.74
C ALA A 106 6.80 2.88 -3.38
N ALA A 107 7.29 3.98 -2.81
CA ALA A 107 8.49 4.63 -3.30
C ALA A 107 9.71 3.71 -3.17
N ILE A 108 9.89 3.05 -2.02
CA ILE A 108 10.97 2.10 -1.76
C ILE A 108 10.91 0.93 -2.75
N GLU A 109 9.74 0.29 -2.89
CA GLU A 109 9.60 -0.93 -3.71
C GLU A 109 9.94 -0.67 -5.19
N ARG A 110 9.71 0.55 -5.70
CA ARG A 110 9.95 0.93 -7.10
C ARG A 110 11.37 1.43 -7.42
N SER A 111 12.25 1.54 -6.43
CA SER A 111 13.58 2.12 -6.66
C SER A 111 14.68 1.40 -5.87
N PRO A 112 15.58 0.67 -6.57
CA PRO A 112 16.77 0.10 -5.94
C PRO A 112 17.64 1.14 -5.21
N SER A 113 17.71 2.37 -5.73
CA SER A 113 18.44 3.46 -5.07
C SER A 113 17.84 3.83 -3.71
N ARG A 114 16.50 3.87 -3.61
CA ARG A 114 15.81 4.12 -2.32
C ARG A 114 15.93 2.95 -1.36
N GLN A 115 15.96 1.72 -1.87
CA GLN A 115 16.21 0.52 -1.05
C GLN A 115 17.62 0.55 -0.43
N ARG A 116 18.63 0.98 -1.18
CA ARG A 116 20.00 1.16 -0.64
C ARG A 116 20.05 2.28 0.39
N LEU A 117 19.38 3.40 0.14
CA LEU A 117 19.33 4.50 1.09
C LEU A 117 18.63 4.10 2.40
N LEU A 118 17.57 3.29 2.29
CA LEU A 118 16.92 2.69 3.45
C LEU A 118 17.82 1.72 4.21
N ALA A 119 18.54 0.85 3.49
CA ALA A 119 19.48 -0.08 4.09
C ALA A 119 20.57 0.67 4.91
N PHE A 120 21.07 1.79 4.37
CA PHE A 120 21.95 2.71 5.09
C PHE A 120 21.27 3.29 6.35
N ALA A 121 20.05 3.82 6.21
CA ALA A 121 19.30 4.40 7.33
C ALA A 121 18.98 3.38 8.46
N GLN A 122 18.86 2.10 8.11
CA GLN A 122 18.61 1.01 9.05
C GLN A 122 19.89 0.37 9.59
N ASP A 123 21.06 0.81 9.13
CA ASP A 123 22.37 0.25 9.48
C ASP A 123 22.48 -1.25 9.17
N ASP A 124 21.87 -1.68 8.07
CA ASP A 124 21.89 -3.07 7.60
C ASP A 124 21.75 -3.11 6.06
N VAL A 125 22.83 -3.46 5.38
CA VAL A 125 22.92 -3.53 3.91
C VAL A 125 21.96 -4.55 3.28
N SER A 126 21.50 -5.54 4.06
CA SER A 126 20.52 -6.54 3.61
C SER A 126 19.08 -6.09 3.82
N ALA A 127 18.86 -5.08 4.65
CA ALA A 127 17.53 -4.58 5.03
C ALA A 127 16.96 -3.61 3.98
N THR A 128 16.61 -4.15 2.82
CA THR A 128 16.04 -3.42 1.67
C THR A 128 14.54 -3.08 1.81
N ARG A 129 13.92 -3.50 2.92
CA ARG A 129 12.53 -3.19 3.28
C ARG A 129 12.48 -2.49 4.63
N PRO A 130 11.51 -1.59 4.83
CA PRO A 130 11.43 -0.84 6.06
C PRO A 130 10.93 -1.75 7.18
N TRP A 131 11.60 -1.69 8.31
CA TRP A 131 11.15 -2.34 9.53
C TRP A 131 10.05 -1.54 10.23
N LEU A 132 9.24 -2.20 11.06
CA LEU A 132 8.23 -1.54 11.90
C LEU A 132 8.84 -0.40 12.74
N GLY A 133 10.01 -0.62 13.33
CA GLY A 133 10.71 0.40 14.12
C GLY A 133 11.20 1.59 13.28
N THR A 134 11.55 1.36 12.02
CA THR A 134 11.91 2.45 11.09
C THR A 134 10.70 3.28 10.73
N LEU A 135 9.57 2.66 10.38
CA LEU A 135 8.32 3.37 10.07
C LEU A 135 7.79 4.16 11.29
N ALA A 136 8.00 3.65 12.50
CA ALA A 136 7.69 4.37 13.74
C ALA A 136 8.47 5.69 13.89
N ARG A 137 9.74 5.70 13.50
CA ARG A 137 10.59 6.90 13.54
C ARG A 137 10.26 7.88 12.42
N LEU A 138 10.01 7.37 11.21
CA LEU A 138 9.67 8.20 10.04
C LEU A 138 8.37 8.99 10.23
N PHE A 139 7.43 8.45 11.00
CA PHE A 139 6.12 9.04 11.24
C PHE A 139 5.83 9.13 12.74
N PRO A 140 6.51 10.04 13.45
CA PRO A 140 6.32 10.22 14.89
C PRO A 140 4.99 10.93 15.16
N GLY A 141 4.38 10.65 16.32
CA GLY A 141 3.15 11.30 16.79
C GLY A 141 1.94 10.36 16.89
N GLU A 142 0.74 10.93 16.94
CA GLU A 142 -0.53 10.21 17.11
C GLU A 142 -1.51 10.55 15.98
N PRO A 143 -2.09 9.54 15.29
CA PRO A 143 -1.71 8.13 15.31
C PRO A 143 -0.45 7.93 14.44
N GLY A 144 0.69 7.63 15.04
CA GLY A 144 1.97 7.50 14.33
C GLY A 144 1.99 6.36 13.31
N GLY A 145 3.08 6.23 12.55
CA GLY A 145 3.19 5.31 11.41
C GLY A 145 2.91 3.84 11.74
N ILE A 146 3.13 3.41 13.00
CA ILE A 146 2.83 2.05 13.45
C ILE A 146 1.33 1.75 13.38
N VAL A 147 0.47 2.73 13.69
CA VAL A 147 -0.98 2.51 13.75
C VAL A 147 -1.53 2.19 12.35
N ALA A 148 -0.93 2.76 11.29
CA ALA A 148 -1.26 2.43 9.90
C ALA A 148 -0.89 0.98 9.51
N LEU A 149 -0.12 0.29 10.35
CA LEU A 149 0.39 -1.07 10.15
C LEU A 149 -0.25 -2.09 11.10
N ALA A 150 -1.16 -1.65 11.98
CA ALA A 150 -1.88 -2.53 12.89
C ALA A 150 -2.69 -3.59 12.13
N GLU A 151 -3.01 -4.71 12.81
CA GLU A 151 -3.69 -5.87 12.20
C GLU A 151 -4.96 -5.47 11.42
N ASP A 152 -5.74 -4.54 11.96
CA ASP A 152 -7.00 -4.04 11.38
C ASP A 152 -6.86 -2.66 10.71
N ALA A 153 -5.63 -2.18 10.52
CA ALA A 153 -5.39 -0.94 9.81
C ALA A 153 -5.82 -1.06 8.34
N PRO A 154 -6.27 0.03 7.69
CA PRO A 154 -6.74 0.01 6.30
C PRO A 154 -5.78 -0.65 5.31
N LEU A 155 -4.47 -0.42 5.44
CA LEU A 155 -3.45 -1.04 4.58
C LEU A 155 -3.39 -2.56 4.70
N ARG A 156 -3.61 -3.09 5.92
CA ARG A 156 -3.62 -4.53 6.19
C ARG A 156 -4.95 -5.17 5.87
N ARG A 157 -6.08 -4.49 6.08
CA ARG A 157 -7.41 -4.98 5.68
C ARG A 157 -7.57 -5.05 4.17
N ALA A 158 -6.99 -4.10 3.42
CA ALA A 158 -6.94 -4.13 1.96
C ALA A 158 -5.89 -5.11 1.40
N GLU A 159 -5.13 -5.78 2.27
CA GLU A 159 -4.04 -6.71 1.90
C GLU A 159 -3.02 -6.09 0.93
N PHE A 160 -2.84 -4.77 1.01
CA PHE A 160 -1.84 -4.05 0.22
C PHE A 160 -0.43 -4.27 0.77
N ILE A 161 -0.32 -4.51 2.07
CA ILE A 161 0.95 -4.75 2.74
C ILE A 161 0.88 -6.04 3.56
N THR A 162 2.05 -6.59 3.87
CA THR A 162 2.18 -7.62 4.89
C THR A 162 3.39 -7.37 5.77
N VAL A 163 3.31 -7.78 7.03
CA VAL A 163 4.46 -7.76 7.96
C VAL A 163 5.10 -9.15 7.90
N VAL A 164 6.28 -9.24 7.30
CA VAL A 164 6.93 -10.52 6.98
C VAL A 164 7.80 -10.97 8.14
N GLY A 165 7.90 -12.29 8.30
CA GLY A 165 8.90 -12.94 9.13
C GLY A 165 8.58 -12.96 10.61
N ASP A 166 9.30 -13.86 11.27
CA ASP A 166 9.34 -14.02 12.72
C ASP A 166 10.57 -13.31 13.28
N GLY A 167 10.46 -12.68 14.44
CA GLY A 167 11.58 -11.97 15.05
C GLY A 167 11.15 -10.87 16.00
N ALA A 168 12.13 -10.10 16.46
CA ALA A 168 11.88 -8.94 17.30
C ALA A 168 10.96 -7.96 16.58
N TRP A 169 9.92 -7.49 17.28
CA TRP A 169 8.85 -6.70 16.68
C TRP A 169 9.37 -5.50 15.88
N ALA A 170 10.34 -4.75 16.42
CA ALA A 170 10.86 -3.53 15.80
C ALA A 170 11.61 -3.79 14.48
N THR A 171 12.14 -5.00 14.25
CA THR A 171 12.92 -5.37 13.05
C THR A 171 12.12 -6.23 12.07
N ARG A 172 10.81 -6.37 12.28
CA ARG A 172 9.95 -7.08 11.32
C ARG A 172 9.79 -6.23 10.05
N PRO A 173 10.18 -6.74 8.87
CA PRO A 173 10.03 -6.00 7.61
C PRO A 173 8.57 -5.88 7.19
N VAL A 174 8.23 -4.72 6.65
CA VAL A 174 6.95 -4.47 5.98
C VAL A 174 7.17 -4.57 4.48
N ALA A 175 6.38 -5.42 3.83
CA ALA A 175 6.43 -5.64 2.39
C ALA A 175 5.18 -5.08 1.73
N LEU A 176 5.35 -4.38 0.60
CA LEU A 176 4.25 -4.07 -0.30
C LEU A 176 3.92 -5.30 -1.14
N ALA A 177 2.63 -5.60 -1.30
CA ALA A 177 2.19 -6.71 -2.12
C ALA A 177 2.57 -6.46 -3.60
N PRO A 178 3.21 -7.41 -4.31
CA PRO A 178 3.67 -7.20 -5.69
C PRO A 178 2.58 -6.73 -6.65
N ARG A 179 1.35 -7.24 -6.48
CA ARG A 179 0.19 -6.83 -7.28
C ARG A 179 -0.11 -5.34 -7.16
N VAL A 180 0.09 -4.73 -5.99
CA VAL A 180 -0.12 -3.29 -5.77
C VAL A 180 0.94 -2.47 -6.51
N THR A 181 2.19 -2.93 -6.53
CA THR A 181 3.26 -2.31 -7.32
C THR A 181 2.93 -2.30 -8.81
N TRP A 182 2.38 -3.41 -9.33
CA TRP A 182 1.89 -3.50 -10.70
C TRP A 182 0.71 -2.57 -10.97
N ALA A 183 -0.27 -2.49 -10.05
CA ALA A 183 -1.39 -1.56 -10.16
C ALA A 183 -0.92 -0.10 -10.22
N LEU A 184 0.07 0.28 -9.41
CA LEU A 184 0.71 1.60 -9.45
C LEU A 184 1.47 1.86 -10.76
N ALA A 185 1.94 0.82 -11.43
CA ALA A 185 2.54 0.91 -12.77
C ALA A 185 1.48 0.98 -13.90
N GLY A 186 0.19 0.95 -13.56
CA GLY A 186 -0.91 0.95 -14.54
C GLY A 186 -1.23 -0.43 -15.11
N ASP A 187 -0.65 -1.49 -14.56
CA ASP A 187 -0.94 -2.85 -15.00
C ASP A 187 -2.30 -3.33 -14.46
N ALA A 188 -3.16 -3.70 -15.41
CA ALA A 188 -4.52 -4.14 -15.18
C ALA A 188 -4.67 -5.67 -15.19
N SER A 189 -3.58 -6.44 -15.15
CA SER A 189 -3.66 -7.90 -15.05
C SER A 189 -4.29 -8.31 -13.72
N MET A 190 -4.93 -9.48 -13.70
CA MET A 190 -5.48 -10.04 -12.46
C MET A 190 -4.35 -10.56 -11.58
N ASP A 191 -4.50 -10.46 -10.25
CA ASP A 191 -3.57 -11.12 -9.33
C ASP A 191 -3.58 -12.64 -9.57
N PRO A 192 -2.42 -13.28 -9.83
CA PRO A 192 -2.37 -14.71 -10.10
C PRO A 192 -2.78 -15.58 -8.91
N GLY A 193 -2.82 -15.02 -7.69
CA GLY A 193 -3.26 -15.72 -6.49
C GLY A 193 -4.77 -15.71 -6.26
N VAL A 194 -5.58 -15.00 -7.09
CA VAL A 194 -7.04 -15.07 -6.91
C VAL A 194 -7.55 -16.49 -7.22
N PRO A 195 -8.68 -16.91 -6.62
CA PRO A 195 -9.25 -18.22 -6.89
C PRO A 195 -9.50 -18.48 -8.38
N HIS A 196 -9.24 -19.70 -8.84
CA HIS A 196 -9.56 -20.10 -10.21
C HIS A 196 -11.05 -19.91 -10.52
N GLY A 197 -11.37 -19.41 -11.72
CA GLY A 197 -12.74 -19.06 -12.09
C GLY A 197 -13.15 -17.64 -11.71
N THR A 198 -12.29 -16.91 -11.00
CA THR A 198 -12.46 -15.47 -10.79
C THR A 198 -12.44 -14.75 -12.13
N HIS A 199 -13.42 -13.87 -12.36
CA HIS A 199 -13.48 -13.04 -13.54
C HIS A 199 -14.00 -11.65 -13.20
N LEU A 200 -13.47 -10.67 -13.92
CA LEU A 200 -13.86 -9.28 -13.79
C LEU A 200 -14.94 -8.94 -14.81
N ARG A 201 -16.00 -8.29 -14.34
CA ARG A 201 -17.01 -7.64 -15.15
C ARG A 201 -16.89 -6.14 -14.96
N GLU A 202 -16.47 -5.46 -16.01
CA GLU A 202 -16.35 -4.00 -16.01
C GLU A 202 -17.72 -3.33 -15.86
N ALA A 203 -17.72 -2.16 -15.22
CA ALA A 203 -18.91 -1.31 -15.14
C ALA A 203 -19.28 -0.81 -16.53
N ALA A 204 -20.57 -0.77 -16.86
CA ALA A 204 -21.03 -0.22 -18.14
C ALA A 204 -20.76 1.30 -18.23
N GLU A 205 -20.78 2.00 -17.10
CA GLU A 205 -20.46 3.42 -16.96
C GLU A 205 -19.78 3.68 -15.60
N HIS A 206 -18.80 4.58 -15.56
CA HIS A 206 -18.17 5.07 -14.33
C HIS A 206 -19.20 5.85 -13.50
N HIS A 207 -19.95 5.14 -12.66
CA HIS A 207 -20.80 5.75 -11.65
C HIS A 207 -19.91 6.19 -10.47
N GLY A 208 -20.26 7.32 -9.86
CA GLY A 208 -19.50 7.96 -8.79
C GLY A 208 -19.14 7.03 -7.61
N ALA A 209 -18.24 7.51 -6.76
CA ALA A 209 -17.73 6.75 -5.62
C ALA A 209 -18.86 6.11 -4.79
N ARG A 210 -18.72 4.83 -4.43
CA ARG A 210 -19.63 4.16 -3.49
C ARG A 210 -19.54 4.84 -2.13
N GLU A 211 -20.67 5.26 -1.57
CA GLU A 211 -20.71 5.96 -0.29
C GLU A 211 -20.31 5.01 0.86
N GLU A 212 -20.97 3.85 0.99
CA GLU A 212 -20.72 2.91 2.09
C GLU A 212 -20.59 1.45 1.62
N PRO A 213 -19.69 0.66 2.22
CA PRO A 213 -19.57 -0.76 1.92
C PRO A 213 -20.78 -1.51 2.47
N THR A 214 -21.32 -2.43 1.67
CA THR A 214 -22.51 -3.20 2.08
C THR A 214 -22.34 -4.69 1.80
N LEU A 215 -23.13 -5.50 2.51
CA LEU A 215 -23.30 -6.92 2.22
C LEU A 215 -24.70 -7.12 1.65
N LEU A 216 -24.79 -7.47 0.37
CA LEU A 216 -26.05 -7.71 -0.32
C LEU A 216 -26.27 -9.22 -0.50
N LEU A 217 -27.43 -9.71 -0.09
CA LEU A 217 -27.88 -11.06 -0.41
C LEU A 217 -28.84 -10.98 -1.60
N VAL A 218 -28.51 -11.70 -2.68
CA VAL A 218 -29.38 -11.86 -3.85
C VAL A 218 -29.78 -13.32 -3.93
N SER A 219 -31.09 -13.59 -3.92
CA SER A 219 -31.58 -14.97 -3.97
C SER A 219 -32.72 -15.17 -4.96
N GLY A 220 -32.82 -16.40 -5.48
CA GLY A 220 -33.82 -16.83 -6.47
C GLY A 220 -33.29 -16.83 -7.90
N GLY A 221 -34.19 -17.05 -8.87
CA GLY A 221 -33.86 -17.08 -10.30
C GLY A 221 -32.73 -18.02 -10.69
N ASP A 222 -32.18 -17.83 -11.89
CA ASP A 222 -30.91 -18.41 -12.31
C ASP A 222 -29.73 -17.46 -12.02
N ARG A 223 -28.50 -17.99 -12.17
CA ARG A 223 -27.25 -17.24 -11.98
C ARG A 223 -27.22 -15.89 -12.70
N THR A 224 -27.64 -15.86 -13.96
CA THR A 224 -27.58 -14.66 -14.82
C THR A 224 -28.52 -13.60 -14.27
N SER A 225 -29.74 -14.01 -13.92
CA SER A 225 -30.76 -13.13 -13.33
C SER A 225 -30.26 -12.51 -12.02
N ARG A 226 -29.60 -13.30 -11.15
CA ARG A 226 -29.01 -12.77 -9.90
C ARG A 226 -27.86 -11.80 -10.13
N GLU A 227 -26.98 -12.08 -11.09
CA GLU A 227 -25.88 -11.17 -11.47
C GLU A 227 -26.42 -9.84 -11.99
N GLU A 228 -27.46 -9.86 -12.84
CA GLU A 228 -28.10 -8.65 -13.34
C GLU A 228 -28.75 -7.82 -12.22
N GLU A 229 -29.48 -8.45 -11.30
CA GLU A 229 -30.08 -7.76 -10.16
C GLU A 229 -29.03 -7.13 -9.23
N ALA A 230 -27.93 -7.85 -8.95
CA ALA A 230 -26.82 -7.30 -8.17
C ALA A 230 -26.22 -6.06 -8.85
N ARG A 231 -26.03 -6.11 -10.17
CA ARG A 231 -25.50 -4.99 -10.96
C ARG A 231 -26.45 -3.81 -11.10
N ARG A 232 -27.77 -4.04 -11.06
CA ARG A 232 -28.76 -2.96 -10.98
C ARG A 232 -28.73 -2.27 -9.63
N ALA A 233 -28.47 -3.03 -8.56
CA ALA A 233 -28.46 -2.52 -7.19
C ALA A 233 -27.16 -1.79 -6.82
N LEU A 234 -26.01 -2.21 -7.36
CA LEU A 234 -24.70 -1.69 -6.97
C LEU A 234 -23.92 -1.15 -8.18
N PRO A 235 -23.38 0.07 -8.11
CA PRO A 235 -22.55 0.63 -9.18
C PRO A 235 -21.16 -0.03 -9.17
N GLY A 236 -20.37 0.17 -10.22
CA GLY A 236 -18.94 -0.18 -10.27
C GLY A 236 -18.63 -1.59 -10.82
N PRO A 237 -17.33 -1.95 -10.91
CA PRO A 237 -16.92 -3.25 -11.43
C PRO A 237 -17.26 -4.37 -10.46
N PHE A 238 -17.47 -5.57 -11.00
CA PHE A 238 -17.78 -6.79 -10.25
C PHE A 238 -16.67 -7.82 -10.45
N LEU A 239 -16.14 -8.31 -9.33
CA LEU A 239 -15.21 -9.43 -9.28
C LEU A 239 -15.99 -10.66 -8.83
N ALA A 240 -16.47 -11.45 -9.79
CA ALA A 240 -17.18 -12.69 -9.52
C ALA A 240 -16.17 -13.81 -9.30
N ALA A 241 -16.21 -14.45 -8.14
CA ALA A 241 -15.26 -15.47 -7.72
C ALA A 241 -15.96 -16.62 -7.00
N PRO A 242 -15.43 -17.85 -7.03
CA PRO A 242 -15.80 -18.85 -6.03
C PRO A 242 -15.33 -18.39 -4.64
N VAL A 243 -16.01 -18.85 -3.59
CA VAL A 243 -15.61 -18.57 -2.21
C VAL A 243 -14.25 -19.23 -1.93
N PRO A 244 -13.19 -18.48 -1.60
CA PRO A 244 -11.89 -19.08 -1.29
C PRO A 244 -11.96 -20.01 -0.08
N THR A 245 -11.21 -21.10 -0.13
CA THR A 245 -11.14 -22.12 0.93
C THR A 245 -9.98 -21.92 1.91
N ASP A 246 -9.02 -21.05 1.57
CA ASP A 246 -7.82 -20.78 2.34
C ASP A 246 -7.54 -19.26 2.44
N ASP A 247 -6.68 -18.90 3.39
CA ASP A 247 -6.35 -17.49 3.65
C ASP A 247 -5.62 -16.83 2.49
N ASP A 248 -4.80 -17.56 1.73
CA ASP A 248 -4.02 -16.99 0.63
C ASP A 248 -4.93 -16.55 -0.53
N GLY A 249 -5.92 -17.37 -0.88
CA GLY A 249 -6.95 -17.03 -1.84
C GLY A 249 -7.81 -15.85 -1.40
N TRP A 250 -8.15 -15.78 -0.11
CA TRP A 250 -8.85 -14.61 0.46
C TRP A 250 -8.00 -13.34 0.40
N ARG A 251 -6.72 -13.41 0.78
CA ARG A 251 -5.79 -12.26 0.71
C ARG A 251 -5.67 -11.73 -0.70
N ALA A 252 -5.50 -12.62 -1.68
CA ALA A 252 -5.41 -12.23 -3.08
C ALA A 252 -6.71 -11.63 -3.61
N LEU A 253 -7.86 -12.23 -3.27
CA LEU A 253 -9.17 -11.72 -3.67
C LEU A 253 -9.46 -10.34 -3.07
N VAL A 254 -9.23 -10.16 -1.77
CA VAL A 254 -9.42 -8.88 -1.07
C VAL A 254 -8.50 -7.81 -1.64
N ARG A 255 -7.23 -8.15 -1.89
CA ARG A 255 -6.27 -7.23 -2.54
C ARG A 255 -6.72 -6.84 -3.94
N GLU A 256 -7.14 -7.80 -4.77
CA GLU A 256 -7.57 -7.53 -6.14
C GLU A 256 -8.84 -6.67 -6.17
N ALA A 257 -9.83 -6.98 -5.33
CA ALA A 257 -11.05 -6.20 -5.20
C ALA A 257 -10.77 -4.79 -4.70
N SER A 258 -9.91 -4.65 -3.69
CA SER A 258 -9.46 -3.35 -3.18
C SER A 258 -8.72 -2.56 -4.26
N ALA A 259 -7.84 -3.19 -5.03
CA ALA A 259 -7.07 -2.51 -6.05
C ALA A 259 -7.93 -1.97 -7.21
N ARG A 260 -9.08 -2.61 -7.47
CA ARG A 260 -10.01 -2.23 -8.54
C ARG A 260 -11.25 -1.47 -8.09
N ASP A 261 -11.43 -1.28 -6.79
CA ASP A 261 -12.70 -0.80 -6.21
C ASP A 261 -13.90 -1.67 -6.67
N ALA A 262 -13.71 -2.99 -6.71
CA ALA A 262 -14.70 -3.92 -7.20
C ALA A 262 -15.64 -4.45 -6.10
N VAL A 263 -16.90 -4.69 -6.46
CA VAL A 263 -17.81 -5.52 -5.67
C VAL A 263 -17.37 -6.97 -5.81
N VAL A 264 -17.21 -7.65 -4.69
CA VAL A 264 -16.92 -9.09 -4.70
C VAL A 264 -18.24 -9.85 -4.73
N MET A 265 -18.46 -10.68 -5.73
CA MET A 265 -19.66 -11.51 -5.85
C MET A 265 -19.30 -12.98 -5.70
N PHE A 266 -19.93 -13.63 -4.73
CA PHE A 266 -19.82 -15.06 -4.49
C PHE A 266 -21.11 -15.77 -4.89
N GLU A 267 -20.97 -16.92 -5.54
CA GLU A 267 -22.04 -17.92 -5.57
C GLU A 267 -21.93 -18.82 -4.36
N ILE A 268 -23.05 -18.98 -3.66
CA ILE A 268 -23.14 -19.75 -2.44
C ILE A 268 -24.16 -20.86 -2.65
N ASP A 269 -23.63 -22.07 -2.84
CA ASP A 269 -24.43 -23.30 -2.90
C ASP A 269 -24.62 -23.91 -1.51
N GLU A 270 -23.77 -23.56 -0.54
CA GLU A 270 -23.83 -24.09 0.82
C GLU A 270 -24.76 -23.27 1.73
N PRO A 271 -25.53 -23.91 2.62
CA PRO A 271 -26.48 -23.21 3.48
C PRO A 271 -25.80 -22.32 4.55
N ARG A 272 -24.48 -22.44 4.75
CA ARG A 272 -23.73 -21.69 5.76
C ARG A 272 -22.34 -21.33 5.26
N LEU A 273 -21.91 -20.11 5.57
CA LEU A 273 -20.54 -19.70 5.38
C LEU A 273 -19.62 -20.40 6.39
N THR A 274 -18.40 -20.68 5.96
CA THR A 274 -17.34 -21.17 6.85
C THR A 274 -16.90 -20.06 7.83
N SER A 275 -16.25 -20.45 8.92
CA SER A 275 -15.65 -19.48 9.86
C SER A 275 -14.60 -18.61 9.18
N THR A 276 -13.81 -19.18 8.26
CA THR A 276 -12.82 -18.46 7.46
C THR A 276 -13.50 -17.40 6.58
N ALA A 277 -14.57 -17.77 5.86
CA ALA A 277 -15.31 -16.80 5.04
C ALA A 277 -15.91 -15.68 5.90
N THR A 278 -16.50 -16.02 7.04
CA THR A 278 -17.08 -15.04 7.97
C THR A 278 -16.01 -14.05 8.47
N PHE A 279 -14.86 -14.57 8.91
CA PHE A 279 -13.73 -13.75 9.35
C PHE A 279 -13.27 -12.77 8.26
N TRP A 280 -13.14 -13.23 7.00
CA TRP A 280 -12.69 -12.38 5.91
C TRP A 280 -13.72 -11.33 5.48
N LEU A 281 -15.01 -11.67 5.49
CA LEU A 281 -16.09 -10.69 5.23
C LEU A 281 -16.09 -9.58 6.28
N GLU A 282 -15.88 -9.92 7.56
CA GLU A 282 -15.77 -8.93 8.65
C GLU A 282 -14.47 -8.12 8.57
N ARG A 283 -13.35 -8.78 8.29
CA ARG A 283 -12.03 -8.15 8.18
C ARG A 283 -11.96 -7.18 7.01
N ALA A 284 -12.49 -7.54 5.84
CA ALA A 284 -12.48 -6.72 4.64
C ALA A 284 -13.69 -5.77 4.56
N ALA A 285 -14.12 -5.21 5.70
CA ALA A 285 -15.32 -4.36 5.80
C ALA A 285 -15.29 -3.07 4.96
N HIS A 286 -14.18 -2.72 4.31
CA HIS A 286 -14.12 -1.63 3.33
C HIS A 286 -14.65 -2.04 1.96
N LEU A 287 -14.78 -3.34 1.68
CA LEU A 287 -15.32 -3.88 0.43
C LEU A 287 -16.83 -4.08 0.49
N THR A 288 -17.45 -4.06 -0.68
CA THR A 288 -18.85 -4.45 -0.86
C THR A 288 -18.90 -5.90 -1.35
N PHE A 289 -19.74 -6.71 -0.70
CA PHE A 289 -19.89 -8.12 -1.00
C PHE A 289 -21.31 -8.43 -1.46
N VAL A 290 -21.44 -9.32 -2.44
CA VAL A 290 -22.69 -9.91 -2.90
C VAL A 290 -22.64 -11.41 -2.65
N LEU A 291 -23.60 -11.91 -1.90
CA LEU A 291 -23.84 -13.33 -1.69
C LEU A 291 -25.01 -13.75 -2.59
N SER A 292 -24.77 -14.65 -3.54
CA SER A 292 -25.73 -15.07 -4.55
C SER A 292 -26.16 -16.52 -4.31
N SER A 293 -27.45 -16.76 -4.04
CA SER A 293 -28.00 -18.11 -3.73
C SER A 293 -29.28 -18.41 -4.50
#